data_AF-A0A4R2K6V9-F1
#
_entry.id   AF-A0A4R2K6V9-F1
#
_cell.length_a   1.000
_cell.length_b   1.000
_cell.length_c   1.000
_cell.angle_alpha   90.00
_cell.angle_beta   90.00
_cell.angle_gamma   90.00
#
_symmetry.space_group_name_H-M   'P 1'
#
loop_
_entity.id
_entity.type
_entity.pdbx_description
1 polymer ?
#
loop_
_entity_poly.entity_id
_entity_poly.type
_entity_poly.pdbx_seq_one_letter_code
_entity_poly.pdbx_strand_id
1 'polypeptide(L)'
;MDTIDHVKTFLEAWDNPAATRYELPAIDVNEVLAERYQLGKPLVFTRTMLWDLEVRKARRPDLFIPFVVASGSAESWGEGDIFVRKSMQRLWTQPDTYGLVLEQTQLDHANQIVTFIGATELAGSDGEPLRADSRQPVFHVQHSVGGTENQPLNLWRIVHLTDAPDSGIIAVFDRIAAAPWLPEFIEIYVRDVLGISVTRSG
;
A
#
# COMPACT_ATOMS: atom_id res chain seq x y z
N MET A 1 -8.42 5.32 22.17
CA MET A 1 -8.52 4.48 20.96
C MET A 1 -8.77 3.08 21.43
N ASP A 2 -9.88 2.48 21.04
CA ASP A 2 -10.05 1.04 21.24
C ASP A 2 -8.96 0.32 20.45
N THR A 3 -8.19 -0.53 21.12
CA THR A 3 -7.06 -1.21 20.51
C THR A 3 -7.60 -2.27 19.54
N ILE A 4 -7.59 -1.97 18.25
CA ILE A 4 -7.94 -2.93 17.22
C ILE A 4 -6.82 -3.94 17.02
N ASP A 5 -7.19 -5.21 16.92
CA ASP A 5 -6.29 -6.27 16.47
C ASP A 5 -6.24 -6.25 14.94
N HIS A 6 -5.23 -5.57 14.38
CA HIS A 6 -5.16 -5.30 12.95
C HIS A 6 -5.07 -6.60 12.13
N VAL A 7 -4.26 -7.56 12.60
CA VAL A 7 -4.09 -8.84 11.89
C VAL A 7 -5.39 -9.61 11.91
N LYS A 8 -6.03 -9.73 13.07
CA LYS A 8 -7.31 -10.43 13.18
C LYS A 8 -8.40 -9.76 12.34
N THR A 9 -8.55 -8.44 12.43
CA THR A 9 -9.55 -7.70 11.63
C THR A 9 -9.33 -7.88 10.13
N PHE A 10 -8.07 -7.81 9.68
CA PHE A 10 -7.77 -8.07 8.27
C PHE A 10 -8.16 -9.49 7.87
N LEU A 11 -7.80 -10.50 8.64
CA LEU A 11 -8.10 -11.91 8.34
C LEU A 11 -9.60 -12.18 8.35
N GLU A 12 -10.36 -11.63 9.30
CA GLU A 12 -11.82 -11.77 9.34
C GLU A 12 -12.49 -11.16 8.09
N ALA A 13 -12.03 -9.98 7.65
CA ALA A 13 -12.50 -9.39 6.39
C ALA A 13 -12.06 -10.22 5.19
N TRP A 14 -10.82 -10.72 5.19
CA TRP A 14 -10.27 -11.55 4.12
C TRP A 14 -10.97 -12.91 4.01
N ASP A 15 -11.46 -13.49 5.09
CA ASP A 15 -12.17 -14.77 5.05
C ASP A 15 -13.67 -14.60 4.77
N ASN A 16 -14.18 -13.37 4.76
CA ASN A 16 -15.56 -13.08 4.43
C ASN A 16 -15.83 -13.30 2.93
N PRO A 17 -16.72 -14.24 2.54
CA PRO A 17 -17.01 -14.52 1.13
C PRO A 17 -17.79 -13.41 0.40
N ALA A 18 -18.45 -12.51 1.14
CA ALA A 18 -19.14 -11.36 0.55
C ALA A 18 -18.19 -10.21 0.17
N ALA A 19 -17.02 -10.15 0.83
CA ALA A 19 -16.05 -9.11 0.59
C ALA A 19 -15.36 -9.28 -0.77
N THR A 20 -14.99 -8.15 -1.39
CA THR A 20 -14.24 -8.15 -2.64
C THR A 20 -12.76 -8.22 -2.32
N ARG A 21 -12.11 -9.33 -2.66
CA ARG A 21 -10.73 -9.63 -2.29
C ARG A 21 -9.85 -9.67 -3.53
N TYR A 22 -8.61 -9.22 -3.37
CA TYR A 22 -7.61 -9.33 -4.42
C TYR A 22 -6.22 -9.51 -3.83
N GLU A 23 -5.46 -10.45 -4.37
CA GLU A 23 -4.04 -10.66 -4.08
C GLU A 23 -3.26 -10.45 -5.37
N LEU A 24 -2.31 -9.51 -5.35
CA LEU A 24 -1.44 -9.32 -6.50
C LEU A 24 -0.43 -10.49 -6.57
N PRO A 25 -0.02 -10.91 -7.78
CA PRO A 25 1.11 -11.81 -7.94
C PRO A 25 2.34 -11.28 -7.21
N ALA A 26 3.10 -12.17 -6.57
CA ALA A 26 4.37 -11.80 -5.94
C ALA A 26 5.34 -11.25 -6.99
N ILE A 27 5.91 -10.08 -6.73
CA ILE A 27 6.87 -9.43 -7.64
C ILE A 27 8.28 -9.65 -7.11
N ASP A 28 9.12 -10.36 -7.85
CA ASP A 28 10.56 -10.38 -7.60
C ASP A 28 11.18 -9.06 -8.06
N VAL A 29 11.61 -8.25 -7.09
CA VAL A 29 12.10 -6.90 -7.38
C VAL A 29 13.38 -6.93 -8.21
N ASN A 30 14.28 -7.88 -7.94
CA ASN A 30 15.57 -7.92 -8.62
C ASN A 30 15.46 -8.50 -10.03
N GLU A 31 14.58 -9.49 -10.23
CA GLU A 31 14.28 -10.01 -11.58
C GLU A 31 13.72 -8.89 -12.46
N VAL A 32 12.69 -8.17 -12.00
CA VAL A 32 12.09 -7.09 -12.78
C VAL A 32 13.06 -5.95 -13.00
N LEU A 33 13.88 -5.55 -12.01
CA LEU A 33 14.93 -4.54 -12.20
C LEU A 33 15.92 -4.94 -13.30
N ALA A 34 16.36 -6.21 -13.31
CA ALA A 34 17.34 -6.69 -14.29
C ALA A 34 16.77 -6.76 -15.71
N GLU A 35 15.48 -7.12 -15.85
CA GLU A 35 14.85 -7.30 -17.15
C GLU A 35 14.31 -6.01 -17.77
N ARG A 36 13.84 -5.08 -16.94
CA ARG A 36 12.97 -3.97 -17.38
C ARG A 36 13.55 -2.59 -17.16
N TYR A 37 14.71 -2.48 -16.51
CA TYR A 37 15.26 -1.19 -16.13
C TYR A 37 16.75 -1.07 -16.45
N GLN A 38 17.12 0.16 -16.82
CA GLN A 38 18.51 0.59 -16.82
C GLN A 38 18.77 1.46 -15.58
N LEU A 39 19.78 1.06 -14.80
CA LEU A 39 20.18 1.73 -13.57
C LEU A 39 21.47 2.53 -13.77
N GLY A 40 21.57 3.68 -13.11
CA GLY A 40 22.78 4.52 -13.16
C GLY A 40 24.01 3.89 -12.49
N LYS A 41 23.80 2.88 -11.64
CA LYS A 41 24.84 2.06 -11.02
C LYS A 41 24.29 0.68 -10.65
N PRO A 42 25.14 -0.35 -10.48
CA PRO A 42 24.68 -1.67 -10.04
C PRO A 42 23.92 -1.62 -8.71
N LEU A 43 22.83 -2.39 -8.63
CA LEU A 43 21.99 -2.51 -7.45
C LEU A 43 21.56 -3.96 -7.29
N VAL A 44 21.75 -4.50 -6.09
CA VAL A 44 20.99 -5.65 -5.60
C VAL A 44 20.02 -5.08 -4.59
N PHE A 45 18.75 -5.02 -4.95
CA PHE A 45 17.70 -4.52 -4.06
C PHE A 45 17.48 -5.57 -2.98
N THR A 46 17.54 -5.17 -1.71
CA THR A 46 17.48 -6.13 -0.62
C THR A 46 16.12 -6.21 0.05
N ARG A 47 15.85 -7.31 0.76
CA ARG A 47 14.65 -7.47 1.61
C ARG A 47 14.59 -6.38 2.68
N THR A 48 15.73 -6.03 3.28
CA THR A 48 15.84 -4.89 4.20
C THR A 48 15.44 -3.58 3.54
N MET A 49 15.88 -3.31 2.31
CA MET A 49 15.49 -2.11 1.57
C MET A 49 14.00 -2.09 1.25
N LEU A 50 13.40 -3.24 0.90
CA LEU A 50 11.98 -3.32 0.60
C LEU A 50 11.14 -3.05 1.86
N TRP A 51 11.59 -3.55 3.01
CA TRP A 51 10.93 -3.26 4.28
C TRP A 51 11.07 -1.79 4.69
N ASP A 52 12.25 -1.18 4.54
CA ASP A 52 12.43 0.26 4.79
C ASP A 52 11.49 1.11 3.93
N LEU A 53 11.36 0.75 2.65
CA LEU A 53 10.39 1.35 1.74
C LEU A 53 8.95 1.22 2.24
N GLU A 54 8.51 0.01 2.63
CA GLU A 54 7.14 -0.20 3.12
C GLU A 54 6.85 0.64 4.38
N VAL A 55 7.80 0.71 5.32
CA VAL A 55 7.68 1.54 6.54
C VAL A 55 7.57 3.03 6.20
N ARG A 56 8.43 3.54 5.30
CA ARG A 56 8.38 4.95 4.87
C ARG A 56 7.09 5.29 4.14
N LYS A 57 6.66 4.42 3.22
CA LYS A 57 5.40 4.56 2.47
C LYS A 57 4.19 4.53 3.41
N ALA A 58 4.20 3.69 4.45
CA ALA A 58 3.12 3.63 5.41
C ALA A 58 2.90 4.99 6.11
N ARG A 59 3.99 5.67 6.48
CA ARG A 59 3.98 6.98 7.14
C ARG A 59 3.78 8.17 6.20
N ARG A 60 4.35 8.12 4.99
CA ARG A 60 4.35 9.24 4.02
C ARG A 60 3.90 8.79 2.63
N PRO A 61 2.66 8.28 2.49
CA PRO A 61 2.21 7.74 1.22
C PRO A 61 2.14 8.81 0.12
N ASP A 62 1.96 10.09 0.47
CA ASP A 62 2.02 11.22 -0.46
C ASP A 62 3.34 11.34 -1.24
N LEU A 63 4.45 10.87 -0.66
CA LEU A 63 5.77 10.89 -1.30
C LEU A 63 6.06 9.64 -2.12
N PHE A 64 5.50 8.49 -1.74
CA PHE A 64 5.84 7.20 -2.33
C PHE A 64 4.80 6.66 -3.30
N ILE A 65 3.54 7.08 -3.18
CA ILE A 65 2.46 6.69 -4.10
C ILE A 65 1.69 7.90 -4.63
N PRO A 66 2.36 8.89 -5.27
CA PRO A 66 1.71 10.11 -5.78
C PRO A 66 0.67 9.84 -6.88
N PHE A 67 0.73 8.67 -7.50
CA PHE A 67 -0.27 8.18 -8.46
C PHE A 67 -1.57 7.69 -7.78
N VAL A 68 -1.57 7.50 -6.45
CA VAL A 68 -2.76 7.17 -5.64
C VAL A 68 -3.13 8.34 -4.74
N VAL A 69 -2.15 8.93 -4.05
CA VAL A 69 -2.36 9.93 -3.00
C VAL A 69 -2.09 11.34 -3.52
N ALA A 70 -2.99 12.27 -3.24
CA ALA A 70 -2.79 13.68 -3.58
C ALA A 70 -1.59 14.24 -2.80
N SER A 71 -0.72 14.97 -3.49
CA SER A 71 0.49 15.57 -2.92
C SER A 71 0.15 16.43 -1.70
N GLY A 72 0.89 16.23 -0.60
CA GLY A 72 0.73 16.99 0.65
C GLY A 72 -0.57 16.71 1.44
N SER A 73 -1.42 15.76 1.00
CA SER A 73 -2.68 15.45 1.68
C SER A 73 -2.54 14.42 2.82
N ALA A 74 -1.41 13.73 2.90
CA ALA A 74 -1.22 12.67 3.88
C ALA A 74 -0.80 13.23 5.23
N GLU A 75 -1.45 12.73 6.28
CA GLU A 75 -1.10 13.01 7.67
C GLU A 75 -1.18 11.70 8.45
N SER A 76 -0.25 11.49 9.39
CA SER A 76 -0.27 10.35 10.31
C SER A 76 -0.04 10.82 11.73
N TRP A 77 -0.75 10.24 12.69
CA TRP A 77 -0.62 10.55 14.11
C TRP A 77 -0.66 9.26 14.95
N GLY A 78 -0.04 9.33 16.13
CA GLY A 78 0.27 8.15 16.94
C GLY A 78 1.73 7.73 16.81
N GLU A 79 2.23 7.11 17.87
CA GLU A 79 3.64 6.81 18.09
C GLU A 79 3.97 5.33 17.80
N GLY A 80 5.22 5.07 17.38
CA GLY A 80 5.74 3.72 17.21
C GLY A 80 5.10 2.94 16.06
N ASP A 81 4.77 1.67 16.30
CA ASP A 81 4.36 0.75 15.24
C ASP A 81 2.84 0.73 15.01
N ILE A 82 2.06 1.41 15.85
CA ILE A 82 0.61 1.55 15.69
C ILE A 82 0.27 3.02 15.59
N PHE A 83 -0.34 3.40 14.47
CA PHE A 83 -0.69 4.79 14.21
C PHE A 83 -1.90 4.90 13.29
N VAL A 84 -2.53 6.06 13.28
CA VAL A 84 -3.59 6.38 12.33
C VAL A 84 -3.01 7.23 11.21
N ARG A 85 -3.55 7.09 10.01
CA ARG A 85 -3.29 8.01 8.91
C ARG A 85 -4.57 8.40 8.19
N LYS A 86 -4.53 9.57 7.57
CA LYS A 86 -5.49 10.03 6.58
C LYS A 86 -4.78 10.44 5.32
N SER A 87 -5.43 10.29 4.17
CA SER A 87 -4.95 10.85 2.91
C SER A 87 -6.09 11.02 1.91
N MET A 88 -5.94 11.98 1.00
CA MET A 88 -6.83 12.08 -0.16
C MET A 88 -6.32 11.10 -1.22
N GLN A 89 -7.08 10.05 -1.51
CA GLN A 89 -6.71 9.00 -2.46
C GLN A 89 -7.62 9.03 -3.67
N ARG A 90 -7.07 8.72 -4.85
CA ARG A 90 -7.87 8.44 -6.04
C ARG A 90 -8.80 7.27 -5.75
N LEU A 91 -10.07 7.39 -6.13
CA LEU A 91 -11.03 6.31 -5.97
C LEU A 91 -10.69 5.18 -6.95
N TRP A 92 -10.73 3.92 -6.49
CA TRP A 92 -10.28 2.78 -7.32
C TRP A 92 -11.00 2.67 -8.67
N THR A 93 -12.32 2.85 -8.68
CA THR A 93 -13.16 2.78 -9.89
C THR A 93 -13.36 4.12 -10.58
N GLN A 94 -12.93 5.23 -9.95
CA GLN A 94 -13.06 6.61 -10.46
C GLN A 94 -11.74 7.36 -10.24
N PRO A 95 -10.65 6.99 -10.96
CA PRO A 95 -9.30 7.44 -10.64
C PRO A 95 -9.08 8.95 -10.84
N ASP A 96 -9.95 9.66 -11.54
CA ASP A 96 -9.88 11.12 -11.70
C ASP A 96 -10.45 11.88 -10.50
N THR A 97 -11.02 11.17 -9.52
CA THR A 97 -11.64 11.75 -8.33
C THR A 97 -10.88 11.35 -7.07
N TYR A 98 -10.65 12.32 -6.18
CA TYR A 98 -10.11 12.08 -4.85
C TYR A 98 -11.21 11.95 -3.81
N GLY A 99 -11.01 11.04 -2.85
CA GLY A 99 -11.80 10.88 -1.64
C GLY A 99 -10.90 10.72 -0.41
N LEU A 100 -11.39 11.14 0.76
CA LEU A 100 -10.68 10.96 2.02
C LEU A 100 -10.71 9.49 2.43
N VAL A 101 -9.54 8.92 2.67
CA VAL A 101 -9.37 7.57 3.24
C VAL A 101 -8.75 7.70 4.62
N LEU A 102 -9.27 6.91 5.56
CA LEU A 102 -8.85 6.86 6.97
C LEU A 102 -8.43 5.44 7.30
N GLU A 103 -7.23 5.25 7.86
CA GLU A 103 -6.67 3.92 8.13
C GLU A 103 -5.99 3.87 9.49
N GLN A 104 -6.30 2.84 10.29
CA GLN A 104 -5.48 2.41 11.42
C GLN A 104 -4.39 1.47 10.91
N THR A 105 -3.14 1.75 11.24
CA THR A 105 -1.97 1.10 10.66
C THR A 105 -1.15 0.42 11.73
N GLN A 106 -0.71 -0.82 11.45
CA GLN A 106 0.27 -1.54 12.25
C GLN A 106 1.48 -1.94 11.41
N LEU A 107 2.68 -1.70 11.94
CA LEU A 107 3.95 -2.22 11.43
C LEU A 107 4.34 -3.45 12.24
N ASP A 108 4.45 -4.61 11.59
CA ASP A 108 5.03 -5.82 12.16
C ASP A 108 6.44 -5.99 11.61
N HIS A 109 7.44 -5.53 12.36
CA HIS A 109 8.84 -5.61 11.99
C HIS A 109 9.38 -7.04 11.96
N ALA A 110 8.82 -7.95 12.77
CA ALA A 110 9.30 -9.33 12.85
C ALA A 110 8.89 -10.12 11.61
N ASN A 111 7.66 -9.92 11.14
CA ASN A 111 7.15 -10.57 9.94
C ASN A 111 7.30 -9.72 8.67
N GLN A 112 7.72 -8.45 8.81
CA GLN A 112 7.79 -7.44 7.75
C GLN A 112 6.47 -7.30 6.99
N ILE A 113 5.42 -7.03 7.76
CA ILE A 113 4.06 -6.81 7.28
C ILE A 113 3.58 -5.44 7.75
N VAL A 114 3.01 -4.65 6.84
CA VAL A 114 2.19 -3.49 7.19
C VAL A 114 0.73 -3.86 6.99
N THR A 115 -0.08 -3.70 8.03
CA THR A 115 -1.54 -3.91 7.95
C THR A 115 -2.24 -2.57 8.11
N PHE A 116 -3.11 -2.25 7.15
CA PHE A 116 -3.94 -1.05 7.15
C PHE A 116 -5.40 -1.45 7.27
N ILE A 117 -6.08 -0.97 8.31
CA ILE A 117 -7.50 -1.16 8.54
C ILE A 117 -8.23 0.15 8.25
N GLY A 118 -8.86 0.21 7.08
CA GLY A 118 -9.74 1.32 6.72
C GLY A 118 -10.92 1.47 7.67
N ALA A 119 -11.37 2.71 7.88
CA ALA A 119 -12.49 3.05 8.74
C ALA A 119 -13.38 4.12 8.10
N THR A 120 -14.67 4.09 8.42
CA THR A 120 -15.63 5.12 7.98
C THR A 120 -15.50 6.42 8.77
N GLU A 121 -15.06 6.33 10.03
CA GLU A 121 -14.86 7.46 10.93
C GLU A 121 -13.68 7.16 11.87
N LEU A 122 -12.82 8.16 12.11
CA LEU A 122 -11.75 8.13 13.11
C LEU A 122 -11.62 9.50 13.76
N ALA A 123 -11.13 9.56 14.99
CA ALA A 123 -10.72 10.82 15.61
C ALA A 123 -9.43 11.32 14.95
N GLY A 124 -9.43 12.57 14.51
CA GLY A 124 -8.27 13.28 13.97
C GLY A 124 -7.17 13.51 15.01
N SER A 125 -6.05 14.07 14.56
CA SER A 125 -4.91 14.42 15.42
C SER A 125 -5.25 15.48 16.49
N ASP A 126 -6.26 16.30 16.21
CA ASP A 126 -6.87 17.28 17.11
C ASP A 126 -8.01 16.71 17.97
N GLY A 127 -8.39 15.44 17.76
CA GLY A 127 -9.50 14.78 18.42
C GLY A 127 -10.86 14.95 17.74
N GLU A 128 -10.96 15.79 16.70
CA GLU A 128 -12.22 16.01 15.98
C GLU A 128 -12.55 14.82 15.05
N PRO A 129 -13.83 14.47 14.87
CA PRO A 129 -14.20 13.33 14.04
C PRO A 129 -13.94 13.61 12.55
N LEU A 130 -13.20 12.71 11.92
CA LEU A 130 -12.99 12.67 10.47
C LEU A 130 -13.86 11.58 9.87
N ARG A 131 -14.44 11.83 8.69
CA ARG A 131 -15.29 10.87 7.97
C ARG A 131 -14.71 10.54 6.61
N ALA A 132 -14.53 9.26 6.34
CA ALA A 132 -14.06 8.78 5.04
C ALA A 132 -15.12 9.04 3.96
N ASP A 133 -14.64 9.14 2.72
CA ASP A 133 -15.52 9.26 1.56
C ASP A 133 -16.30 7.96 1.35
N SER A 134 -17.61 8.06 1.14
CA SER A 134 -18.50 6.91 1.00
C SER A 134 -18.72 6.47 -0.45
N ARG A 135 -18.07 7.10 -1.43
CA ARG A 135 -18.23 6.76 -2.87
C ARG A 135 -17.43 5.52 -3.29
N GLN A 136 -16.59 5.00 -2.41
CA GLN A 136 -15.97 3.69 -2.55
C GLN A 136 -16.13 2.90 -1.25
N PRO A 137 -16.17 1.57 -1.29
CA PRO A 137 -16.19 0.76 -0.08
C PRO A 137 -14.95 1.04 0.79
N VAL A 138 -15.12 0.92 2.11
CA VAL A 138 -13.98 0.82 3.03
C VAL A 138 -13.18 -0.43 2.65
N PHE A 139 -11.85 -0.35 2.78
CA PHE A 139 -10.98 -1.47 2.47
C PHE A 139 -9.89 -1.63 3.52
N HIS A 140 -9.31 -2.82 3.57
CA HIS A 140 -8.13 -3.15 4.36
C HIS A 140 -7.04 -3.64 3.43
N VAL A 141 -5.79 -3.34 3.78
CA VAL A 141 -4.64 -3.65 2.93
C VAL A 141 -3.56 -4.31 3.76
N GLN A 142 -2.91 -5.32 3.20
CA GLN A 142 -1.64 -5.84 3.70
C GLN A 142 -0.56 -5.68 2.64
N HIS A 143 0.55 -5.05 3.05
CA HIS A 143 1.80 -5.10 2.30
C HIS A 143 2.77 -5.97 3.07
N SER A 144 3.40 -6.93 2.41
CA SER A 144 4.43 -7.74 3.07
C SER A 144 5.64 -7.94 2.19
N VAL A 145 6.75 -8.24 2.86
CA VAL A 145 8.01 -8.53 2.22
C VAL A 145 8.25 -10.03 2.29
N GLY A 146 8.28 -10.68 1.12
CA GLY A 146 8.60 -12.09 0.95
C GLY A 146 10.03 -12.30 0.46
N GLY A 147 10.39 -13.56 0.17
CA GLY A 147 11.68 -13.91 -0.41
C GLY A 147 12.88 -13.76 0.54
N THR A 148 14.08 -13.83 -0.04
CA THR A 148 15.36 -13.77 0.70
C THR A 148 15.95 -12.37 0.68
N GLU A 149 17.01 -12.12 1.47
CA GLU A 149 17.68 -10.81 1.51
C GLU A 149 18.08 -10.31 0.13
N ASN A 150 18.57 -11.17 -0.77
CA ASN A 150 19.02 -10.79 -2.11
C ASN A 150 18.01 -11.11 -3.23
N GLN A 151 16.83 -11.61 -2.86
CA GLN A 151 15.74 -11.89 -3.79
C GLN A 151 14.41 -11.54 -3.10
N PRO A 152 14.16 -10.24 -2.86
CA PRO A 152 12.99 -9.81 -2.13
C PRO A 152 11.74 -9.87 -3.01
N LEU A 153 10.66 -10.37 -2.44
CA LEU A 153 9.35 -10.38 -3.09
C LEU A 153 8.47 -9.27 -2.51
N ASN A 154 7.90 -8.42 -3.37
CA ASN A 154 6.83 -7.53 -2.96
C ASN A 154 5.50 -8.29 -3.00
N LEU A 155 4.81 -8.35 -1.86
CA LEU A 155 3.55 -9.04 -1.68
C LEU A 155 2.48 -8.02 -1.28
N TRP A 156 1.29 -8.14 -1.87
CA TRP A 156 0.24 -7.16 -1.67
C TRP A 156 -1.16 -7.79 -1.73
N ARG A 157 -1.99 -7.46 -0.75
CA ARG A 157 -3.37 -7.94 -0.62
C ARG A 157 -4.29 -6.80 -0.23
N ILE A 158 -5.50 -6.83 -0.77
CA ILE A 158 -6.57 -5.89 -0.41
C ILE A 158 -7.91 -6.61 -0.27
N VAL A 159 -8.70 -6.17 0.70
CA VAL A 159 -10.09 -6.58 0.83
C VAL A 159 -10.98 -5.35 0.98
N HIS A 160 -11.97 -5.21 0.12
CA HIS A 160 -13.01 -4.20 0.21
C HIS A 160 -14.22 -4.78 0.94
N LEU A 161 -14.74 -4.03 1.89
CA LEU A 161 -15.91 -4.38 2.70
C LEU A 161 -17.18 -4.14 1.88
N THR A 162 -17.46 -5.06 0.96
CA THR A 162 -18.63 -5.08 0.08
C THR A 162 -19.65 -6.11 0.55
N ASP A 163 -20.91 -5.95 0.15
CA ASP A 163 -21.98 -6.92 0.42
C ASP A 163 -21.98 -8.12 -0.55
N ALA A 164 -21.30 -7.98 -1.69
CA ALA A 164 -21.01 -9.04 -2.65
C ALA A 164 -19.74 -8.70 -3.44
N PRO A 165 -19.03 -9.70 -4.02
CA PRO A 165 -17.86 -9.46 -4.85
C PRO A 165 -18.16 -8.51 -6.03
N ASP A 166 -17.36 -7.44 -6.13
CA ASP A 166 -17.48 -6.39 -7.15
C ASP A 166 -16.46 -6.62 -8.28
N SER A 167 -16.97 -6.97 -9.46
CA SER A 167 -16.14 -7.23 -10.65
C SER A 167 -15.46 -5.98 -11.21
N GLY A 168 -16.02 -4.79 -10.98
CA GLY A 168 -15.43 -3.52 -11.40
C GLY A 168 -14.17 -3.21 -10.59
N ILE A 169 -14.20 -3.48 -9.28
CA ILE A 169 -13.02 -3.37 -8.41
C ILE A 169 -11.96 -4.42 -8.81
N ILE A 170 -12.36 -5.67 -9.01
CA ILE A 170 -11.44 -6.75 -9.44
C ILE A 170 -10.72 -6.37 -10.75
N ALA A 171 -11.45 -5.85 -11.74
CA ALA A 171 -10.89 -5.44 -13.03
C ALA A 171 -9.89 -4.26 -12.92
N VAL A 172 -9.95 -3.44 -11.87
CA VAL A 172 -8.92 -2.43 -11.60
C VAL A 172 -7.62 -3.12 -11.21
N PHE A 173 -7.68 -4.07 -10.28
CA PHE A 173 -6.48 -4.78 -9.82
C PHE A 173 -5.92 -5.74 -10.85
N ASP A 174 -6.74 -6.35 -11.71
CA ASP A 174 -6.25 -7.12 -12.85
C ASP A 174 -5.39 -6.28 -13.80
N ARG A 175 -5.77 -5.02 -14.04
CA ARG A 175 -4.97 -4.09 -14.85
C ARG A 175 -3.66 -3.70 -14.17
N ILE A 176 -3.68 -3.55 -12.86
CA ILE A 176 -2.46 -3.29 -12.05
C ILE A 176 -1.55 -4.52 -12.08
N ALA A 177 -2.09 -5.72 -11.89
CA ALA A 177 -1.36 -6.99 -11.92
C ALA A 177 -0.72 -7.27 -13.28
N ALA A 178 -1.36 -6.84 -14.36
CA ALA A 178 -0.84 -6.99 -15.72
C ALA A 178 0.29 -6.00 -16.08
N ALA A 179 0.59 -5.02 -15.23
CA ALA A 179 1.66 -4.06 -15.50
C ALA A 179 3.03 -4.78 -15.44
N PRO A 180 3.87 -4.70 -16.48
CA PRO A 180 5.15 -5.41 -16.54
C PRO A 180 6.27 -4.70 -15.75
N TRP A 181 5.92 -3.63 -15.04
CA TRP A 181 6.85 -2.73 -14.38
C TRP A 181 6.79 -2.96 -12.87
N LEU A 182 7.85 -2.55 -12.17
CA LEU A 182 7.75 -2.42 -10.72
C LEU A 182 6.64 -1.44 -10.36
N PRO A 183 5.95 -1.65 -9.22
CA PRO A 183 5.15 -0.61 -8.62
C PRO A 183 5.97 0.67 -8.46
N GLU A 184 5.41 1.80 -8.85
CA GLU A 184 6.15 3.08 -8.95
C GLU A 184 6.78 3.50 -7.62
N PHE A 185 6.23 3.08 -6.47
CA PHE A 185 6.83 3.35 -5.16
C PHE A 185 8.23 2.74 -4.99
N ILE A 186 8.54 1.63 -5.66
CA ILE A 186 9.89 1.05 -5.68
C ILE A 186 10.83 1.91 -6.54
N GLU A 187 10.35 2.38 -7.70
CA GLU A 187 11.13 3.29 -8.56
C GLU A 187 11.45 4.59 -7.83
N ILE A 188 10.47 5.15 -7.11
CA ILE A 188 10.62 6.34 -6.26
C ILE A 188 11.67 6.09 -5.18
N TYR A 189 11.65 4.95 -4.50
CA TYR A 189 12.65 4.63 -3.47
C TYR A 189 14.07 4.54 -4.05
N VAL A 190 14.24 3.83 -5.17
CA VAL A 190 15.54 3.71 -5.84
C VAL A 190 16.08 5.10 -6.23
N ARG A 191 15.22 5.95 -6.77
CA ARG A 191 15.62 7.30 -7.21
C ARG A 191 15.87 8.25 -6.05
N ASP A 192 14.90 8.40 -5.16
CA ASP A 192 14.85 9.51 -4.23
C ASP A 192 15.49 9.16 -2.88
N VAL A 193 15.54 7.88 -2.51
CA VAL A 193 16.18 7.40 -1.27
C VAL A 193 17.58 6.86 -1.54
N LEU A 194 17.75 6.00 -2.55
CA LEU A 194 19.07 5.43 -2.87
C LEU A 194 19.93 6.33 -3.78
N GLY A 195 19.34 7.37 -4.38
CA GLY A 195 20.05 8.28 -5.29
C GLY A 195 20.50 7.59 -6.58
N ILE A 196 19.76 6.57 -7.04
CA ILE A 196 20.07 5.80 -8.25
C ILE A 196 19.10 6.22 -9.34
N SER A 197 19.61 6.73 -10.47
CA SER A 197 18.76 6.96 -11.62
C SER A 197 18.20 5.63 -12.15
N VAL A 198 16.89 5.59 -12.38
CA VAL A 198 16.16 4.44 -12.92
C VAL A 198 15.43 4.88 -14.19
N THR A 199 15.61 4.15 -15.27
CA THR A 199 14.90 4.37 -16.54
C THR A 199 14.29 3.06 -16.99
N ARG A 200 12.99 3.06 -17.31
CA ARG A 200 12.33 1.89 -17.91
C ARG A 200 12.95 1.64 -19.29
N SER A 201 13.45 0.43 -19.51
CA SER A 201 13.92 -0.02 -20.82
C SER A 201 12.80 -0.82 -21.47
N GLY A 202 12.29 -0.31 -22.59
CA GLY A 202 11.34 -0.98 -23.47
C GLY A 202 12.00 -1.35 -24.78
#